data_AF-A0A1Y6CAQ2-F1
#
_entry.id   AF-A0A1Y6CAQ2-F1
#
_cell.length_a   1.000
_cell.length_b   1.000
_cell.length_c   1.000
_cell.angle_alpha   90.00
_cell.angle_beta   90.00
_cell.angle_gamma   90.00
#
_symmetry.space_group_name_H-M   'P 1'
#
loop_
_entity.id
_entity.type
_entity.pdbx_description
1 polymer ?
#
loop_
_entity_poly.entity_id
_entity_poly.type
_entity_poly.pdbx_seq_one_letter_code
_entity_poly.pdbx_strand_id
1 'polypeptide(L)'
;MFYVDAGHDLDHDFTGSVRLFLNADQTALMERVSEGDATTLQLLIGQVMAQLLRQALADHDFTPIDALPGSVRAVLGSWLTLAFPDEPLEEVRILARREPARFEAALSALAAAQVSGRG
;
A
#
# COMPACT_ATOMS: atom_id res chain seq x y z
N MET A 1 -4.21 10.62 12.80
CA MET A 1 -3.24 10.52 11.70
C MET A 1 -2.45 9.25 11.93
N PHE A 2 -2.13 8.47 10.91
CA PHE A 2 -1.29 7.28 11.05
C PHE A 2 -0.06 7.45 10.15
N TYR A 3 1.02 6.75 10.49
CA TYR A 3 2.26 6.79 9.74
C TYR A 3 2.73 5.37 9.45
N VAL A 4 3.20 5.14 8.22
CA VAL A 4 3.79 3.87 7.80
C VAL A 4 5.29 4.05 7.66
N ASP A 5 6.04 3.19 8.33
CA ASP A 5 7.48 3.02 8.13
C ASP A 5 7.72 1.64 7.50
N ALA A 6 8.32 1.61 6.31
CA ALA A 6 8.73 0.37 5.65
C ALA A 6 10.26 0.18 5.61
N GLY A 7 11.00 1.05 6.31
CA GLY A 7 12.45 1.11 6.20
C GLY A 7 12.92 1.61 4.83
N HIS A 8 14.23 1.62 4.63
CA HIS A 8 14.88 2.03 3.38
C HIS A 8 15.25 0.85 2.48
N ASP A 9 15.21 -0.38 2.98
CA ASP A 9 15.58 -1.58 2.24
C ASP A 9 14.33 -2.36 1.82
N LEU A 10 14.03 -2.34 0.52
CA LEU A 10 12.86 -3.00 -0.05
C LEU A 10 13.07 -4.50 -0.29
N ASP A 11 14.29 -5.03 -0.13
CA ASP A 11 14.59 -6.47 -0.26
C ASP A 11 14.30 -7.26 1.03
N HIS A 12 14.04 -6.57 2.14
CA HIS A 12 13.65 -7.19 3.40
C HIS A 12 12.21 -7.76 3.38
N ASP A 13 11.95 -8.73 4.27
CA ASP A 13 10.63 -9.36 4.43
C ASP A 13 9.55 -8.34 4.82
N PHE A 14 8.43 -8.35 4.11
CA PHE A 14 7.34 -7.38 4.29
C PHE A 14 6.68 -7.48 5.68
N THR A 15 6.51 -8.70 6.20
CA THR A 15 5.76 -8.94 7.45
C THR A 15 6.55 -8.46 8.67
N GLY A 16 7.88 -8.47 8.61
CA GLY A 16 8.75 -7.95 9.67
C GLY A 16 9.14 -6.48 9.56
N SER A 17 8.98 -5.86 8.39
CA SER A 17 9.62 -4.56 8.08
C SER A 17 8.65 -3.39 7.96
N VAL A 18 7.35 -3.64 7.77
CA VAL A 18 6.34 -2.57 7.70
C VAL A 18 5.66 -2.38 9.05
N ARG A 19 5.83 -1.19 9.63
CA ARG A 19 5.17 -0.79 10.89
C ARG A 19 4.15 0.30 10.61
N LEU A 20 2.91 0.05 11.02
CA LEU A 20 1.85 1.04 11.04
C LEU A 20 1.75 1.63 12.45
N PHE A 21 2.03 2.92 12.58
CA PHE A 21 1.85 3.65 13.82
C PHE A 21 0.51 4.38 13.80
N LEU A 22 -0.38 3.98 14.71
CA LEU A 22 -1.67 4.63 14.93
C LEU A 22 -1.55 5.59 16.12
N ASN A 23 -1.98 6.85 15.95
CA ASN A 23 -1.99 7.80 17.06
C ASN A 23 -2.92 7.31 18.18
N ALA A 24 -2.39 7.22 19.40
CA ALA A 24 -3.11 6.75 20.58
C ALA A 24 -4.32 7.61 20.98
N ASP A 25 -4.35 8.87 20.55
CA ASP A 25 -5.48 9.79 20.83
C ASP A 25 -6.73 9.49 19.99
N GLN A 26 -6.70 8.48 19.11
CA GLN A 26 -7.84 8.07 18.28
C GLN A 26 -8.45 6.74 18.75
N THR A 27 -8.97 6.72 19.98
CA THR A 27 -9.54 5.53 20.63
C THR A 27 -10.62 4.84 19.78
N ALA A 28 -11.52 5.62 19.16
CA ALA A 28 -12.57 5.08 18.29
C ALA A 28 -12.04 4.40 17.02
N LEU A 29 -10.89 4.84 16.50
CA LEU A 29 -10.22 4.18 15.37
C LEU A 29 -9.58 2.87 15.84
N MET A 30 -8.92 2.88 17.01
CA MET A 30 -8.30 1.68 17.59
C MET A 30 -9.34 0.59 17.90
N GLU A 31 -10.49 0.97 18.45
CA GLU A 31 -11.61 0.05 18.71
C GLU A 31 -12.07 -0.62 17.41
N ARG A 32 -12.38 0.16 16.38
CA ARG A 32 -12.83 -0.38 15.08
C ARG A 32 -11.81 -1.27 14.41
N VAL A 33 -10.52 -0.94 14.50
CA VAL A 33 -9.44 -1.80 14.00
C VAL A 33 -9.37 -3.10 14.79
N SER A 34 -9.46 -3.03 16.12
CA SER A 34 -9.45 -4.21 16.99
C SER A 34 -10.68 -5.11 16.78
N GLU A 35 -11.83 -4.53 16.47
CA GLU A 35 -13.08 -5.21 16.17
C GLU A 35 -13.10 -5.80 14.74
N GLY A 36 -12.11 -5.45 13.92
CA GLY A 36 -12.05 -5.91 12.53
C GLY A 36 -13.08 -5.26 11.62
N ASP A 37 -13.52 -4.03 11.93
CA ASP A 37 -14.46 -3.25 11.11
C ASP A 37 -13.93 -3.18 9.66
N ALA A 38 -14.62 -3.88 8.76
CA ALA A 38 -14.15 -4.11 7.40
C ALA A 38 -13.91 -2.79 6.65
N THR A 39 -14.79 -1.80 6.82
CA THR A 39 -14.64 -0.48 6.18
C THR A 39 -13.40 0.25 6.68
N THR A 40 -13.15 0.22 7.99
CA THR A 40 -11.97 0.82 8.61
C THR A 40 -10.70 0.14 8.13
N LEU A 41 -10.68 -1.20 8.09
CA LEU A 41 -9.54 -1.96 7.58
C LEU A 41 -9.29 -1.68 6.09
N GLN A 42 -10.33 -1.61 5.26
CA GLN A 42 -10.21 -1.28 3.85
C GLN A 42 -9.61 0.11 3.63
N LEU A 43 -10.09 1.12 4.37
CA LEU A 43 -9.56 2.48 4.30
C LEU A 43 -8.09 2.53 4.72
N LEU A 44 -7.73 1.85 5.81
CA LEU A 44 -6.35 1.80 6.28
C LEU A 44 -5.44 1.11 5.26
N ILE A 45 -5.81 -0.08 4.79
CA ILE A 45 -5.02 -0.84 3.82
C ILE A 45 -4.81 -0.03 2.53
N GLY A 46 -5.86 0.59 1.99
CA GLY A 46 -5.76 1.42 0.79
C GLY A 46 -4.79 2.59 0.96
N GLN A 47 -4.80 3.22 2.13
CA GLN A 47 -3.87 4.32 2.42
C GLN A 47 -2.43 3.83 2.62
N VAL A 48 -2.22 2.68 3.28
CA VAL A 48 -0.90 2.06 3.40
C VAL A 48 -0.33 1.74 2.02
N MET A 49 -1.12 1.11 1.15
CA MET A 49 -0.72 0.83 -0.23
C MET A 49 -0.31 2.11 -0.96
N ALA A 50 -1.12 3.17 -0.86
CA ALA A 50 -0.85 4.44 -1.52
C ALA A 50 0.43 5.11 -1.01
N GLN A 51 0.68 5.08 0.29
CA GLN A 51 1.88 5.66 0.88
C GLN A 51 3.14 4.91 0.44
N LEU A 52 3.14 3.58 0.54
CA LEU A 52 4.30 2.76 0.19
C LEU A 52 4.63 2.81 -1.29
N LEU A 53 3.61 2.72 -2.16
CA LEU A 53 3.84 2.84 -3.59
C LEU A 53 4.30 4.24 -3.98
N ARG A 54 3.80 5.31 -3.35
CA ARG A 54 4.33 6.66 -3.61
C ARG A 54 5.80 6.79 -3.23
N GLN A 55 6.19 6.23 -2.08
CA GLN A 55 7.59 6.24 -1.64
C GLN A 55 8.48 5.48 -2.64
N ALA A 56 8.07 4.27 -3.04
CA ALA A 56 8.81 3.48 -4.03
C ALA A 56 8.85 4.15 -5.41
N LEU A 57 7.74 4.73 -5.88
CA LEU A 57 7.65 5.41 -7.18
C LEU A 57 8.33 6.80 -7.18
N ALA A 58 8.74 7.32 -6.03
CA ALA A 58 9.58 8.51 -5.95
C ALA A 58 11.06 8.19 -6.25
N ASP A 59 11.49 6.94 -6.00
CA ASP A 59 12.82 6.45 -6.37
C ASP A 59 12.82 6.02 -7.84
N HIS A 60 13.57 6.72 -8.70
CA HIS A 60 13.64 6.43 -10.13
C HIS A 60 14.25 5.06 -10.45
N ASP A 61 15.06 4.51 -9.56
CA ASP A 61 15.71 3.21 -9.73
C ASP A 61 14.82 2.05 -9.26
N PHE A 62 13.68 2.34 -8.61
CA PHE A 62 12.73 1.31 -8.22
C PHE A 62 12.22 0.52 -9.44
N THR A 63 12.42 -0.79 -9.37
CA THR A 63 11.86 -1.78 -10.29
C THR A 63 11.32 -2.96 -9.48
N PRO A 64 10.13 -3.49 -9.80
CA PRO A 64 9.62 -4.70 -9.16
C PRO A 64 10.21 -6.00 -9.74
N ILE A 65 11.03 -5.90 -10.79
CA ILE A 65 11.65 -7.04 -11.47
C ILE A 65 12.66 -7.73 -10.54
N ASP A 66 12.75 -9.06 -10.62
CA ASP A 66 13.67 -9.90 -9.83
C ASP A 66 13.56 -9.75 -8.31
N ALA A 67 12.42 -9.25 -7.81
CA ALA A 67 12.19 -9.12 -6.38
C ALA A 67 12.17 -10.48 -5.68
N LEU A 68 12.83 -10.58 -4.52
CA LEU A 68 12.79 -11.78 -3.70
C LEU A 68 11.34 -12.05 -3.25
N PRO A 69 10.80 -13.27 -3.39
CA PRO A 69 9.45 -13.59 -2.91
C PRO A 69 9.26 -13.23 -1.44
N GLY A 70 8.16 -12.55 -1.11
CA GLY A 70 7.88 -12.09 0.26
C GLY A 70 8.55 -10.77 0.67
N SER A 71 9.48 -10.25 -0.14
CA SER A 71 10.05 -8.92 0.08
C SER A 71 9.03 -7.80 -0.09
N VAL A 72 9.31 -6.64 0.50
CA VAL A 72 8.52 -5.42 0.28
C VAL A 72 8.43 -5.11 -1.22
N ARG A 73 9.54 -5.20 -1.97
CA ARG A 73 9.56 -4.97 -3.43
C ARG A 73 8.60 -5.90 -4.17
N ALA A 74 8.56 -7.19 -3.81
CA ALA A 74 7.66 -8.15 -4.43
C ALA A 74 6.18 -7.84 -4.13
N VAL A 75 5.87 -7.45 -2.89
CA VAL A 75 4.51 -7.04 -2.50
C VAL A 75 4.07 -5.79 -3.27
N LEU A 76 4.93 -4.78 -3.38
CA LEU A 76 4.65 -3.56 -4.15
C LEU A 76 4.45 -3.87 -5.65
N GLY A 77 5.28 -4.73 -6.22
CA GLY A 77 5.10 -5.21 -7.61
C GLY A 77 3.77 -5.91 -7.83
N SER A 78 3.32 -6.71 -6.86
CA SER A 78 2.01 -7.37 -6.92
C SER A 78 0.86 -6.35 -6.91
N TRP A 79 0.93 -5.31 -6.07
CA TRP A 79 -0.11 -4.28 -6.03
C TRP A 79 -0.14 -3.44 -7.30
N LEU A 80 1.03 -3.11 -7.87
CA LEU A 80 1.11 -2.42 -9.16
C LEU A 80 0.42 -3.23 -10.26
N THR A 81 0.73 -4.53 -10.34
CA THR A 81 0.14 -5.43 -11.35
C THR A 81 -1.37 -5.56 -11.17
N LEU A 82 -1.86 -5.63 -9.93
CA LEU A 82 -3.29 -5.81 -9.65
C LEU A 82 -4.09 -4.51 -9.82
N ALA A 83 -3.54 -3.36 -9.43
CA ALA A 83 -4.23 -2.07 -9.51
C ALA A 83 -4.11 -1.40 -10.88
N PHE A 84 -3.04 -1.71 -11.64
CA PHE A 84 -2.72 -1.09 -12.92
C PHE A 84 -2.22 -2.14 -13.94
N PRO A 85 -3.03 -3.14 -14.30
CA PRO A 85 -2.58 -4.29 -15.10
C PRO A 85 -2.09 -3.94 -16.51
N ASP A 86 -2.63 -2.88 -17.10
CA ASP A 86 -2.34 -2.46 -18.48
C ASP A 86 -1.39 -1.25 -18.57
N GLU A 87 -0.96 -0.71 -17.44
CA GLU A 87 -0.15 0.51 -17.40
C GLU A 87 1.33 0.15 -17.15
N PRO A 88 2.26 0.61 -17.99
CA PRO A 88 3.68 0.45 -17.71
C PRO A 88 4.08 1.27 -16.47
N LEU A 89 5.13 0.84 -15.77
CA LEU A 89 5.57 1.44 -14.50
C LEU A 89 5.75 2.97 -14.59
N GLU A 90 6.29 3.48 -15.69
CA GLU A 90 6.49 4.92 -15.87
C GLU A 90 5.16 5.69 -15.97
N GLU A 91 4.14 5.14 -16.62
CA GLU A 91 2.81 5.75 -16.68
C GLU A 91 2.16 5.75 -15.30
N VAL A 92 2.35 4.69 -14.51
CA VAL A 92 1.89 4.67 -13.10
C VAL A 92 2.62 5.74 -12.26
N ARG A 93 3.92 5.98 -12.49
CA ARG A 93 4.66 7.08 -11.84
C ARG A 93 4.11 8.45 -12.23
N ILE A 94 3.75 8.63 -13.50
CA ILE A 94 3.13 9.87 -13.99
C ILE A 94 1.75 10.04 -13.37
N LEU A 95 0.92 9.00 -13.37
CA LEU A 95 -0.42 8.97 -12.77
C LEU A 95 -0.38 9.35 -11.29
N ALA A 96 0.52 8.73 -10.51
CA ALA A 96 0.68 9.01 -9.09
C ALA A 96 1.00 10.48 -8.79
N ARG A 97 1.68 11.18 -9.71
CA ARG A 97 2.05 12.60 -9.60
C ARG A 97 0.99 13.56 -10.14
N ARG A 98 0.37 13.23 -11.28
CA ARG A 98 -0.56 14.14 -11.99
C ARG A 98 -2.00 13.98 -11.55
N GLU A 99 -2.41 12.76 -11.19
CA GLU A 99 -3.78 12.42 -10.83
C GLU A 99 -3.79 11.60 -9.52
N PRO A 100 -3.33 12.18 -8.39
CA PRO A 100 -3.20 11.46 -7.13
C PRO A 100 -4.51 10.85 -6.63
N ALA A 101 -5.65 11.49 -6.92
CA ALA A 101 -6.97 10.97 -6.57
C ALA A 101 -7.32 9.68 -7.35
N ARG A 102 -6.98 9.61 -8.64
CA ARG A 102 -7.21 8.41 -9.47
C ARG A 102 -6.31 7.26 -9.03
N PHE A 103 -5.05 7.57 -8.71
CA PHE A 103 -4.11 6.60 -8.14
C PHE A 103 -4.61 6.02 -6.81
N GLU A 104 -5.05 6.88 -5.88
CA GLU A 104 -5.60 6.44 -4.58
C GLU A 104 -6.90 5.64 -4.73
N ALA A 105 -7.77 6.01 -5.68
CA ALA A 105 -9.00 5.29 -5.95
C ALA A 105 -8.73 3.85 -6.41
N ALA A 106 -7.75 3.64 -7.30
CA ALA A 106 -7.36 2.31 -7.77
C ALA A 106 -6.86 1.43 -6.61
N LEU A 107 -6.03 1.98 -5.73
CA LEU A 107 -5.52 1.26 -4.57
C LEU A 107 -6.59 1.00 -3.50
N SER A 108 -7.52 1.93 -3.32
CA SER A 108 -8.68 1.74 -2.43
C SER A 108 -9.59 0.62 -2.94
N ALA A 109 -9.80 0.52 -4.26
CA ALA A 109 -10.55 -0.59 -4.86
C ALA A 109 -9.86 -1.94 -4.67
N LEU A 110 -8.53 -1.99 -4.82
CA LEU A 110 -7.74 -3.19 -4.52
C LEU A 110 -7.84 -3.59 -3.04
N ALA A 111 -7.75 -2.63 -2.12
CA ALA A 111 -7.90 -2.89 -0.69
C ALA A 111 -9.29 -3.43 -0.33
N ALA A 112 -10.35 -2.87 -0.93
CA ALA A 112 -11.71 -3.37 -0.78
C ALA A 112 -11.83 -4.84 -1.18
N ALA A 113 -11.23 -5.23 -2.31
CA ALA A 113 -11.21 -6.61 -2.78
C ALA A 113 -10.46 -7.56 -1.82
N GLN A 114 -9.32 -7.14 -1.27
CA GLN A 114 -8.52 -7.96 -0.35
C GLN A 114 -9.20 -8.20 1.01
N VAL A 115 -9.96 -7.23 1.52
CA VAL A 115 -10.72 -7.40 2.76
C VAL A 115 -11.98 -8.25 2.53
N SER A 116 -12.64 -8.07 1.39
CA SER A 116 -13.86 -8.82 1.05
C SER A 116 -13.56 -10.31 0.78
N GLY A 117 -12.37 -10.64 0.27
CA GLY A 117 -11.93 -12.02 0.05
C GLY A 117 -11.49 -12.78 1.31
N ARG A 118 -11.55 -12.15 2.50
CA ARG A 118 -11.23 -12.78 3.79
C ARG A 118 -12.46 -13.19 4.61
N GLY A 119 -13.67 -12.95 4.09
CA GLY A 119 -14.96 -13.33 4.70
C GLY A 119 -15.47 -14.70 4.27
#